data_AF-A0A436QRT8-F1
#
_entry.id   AF-A0A436QRT8-F1
#
_cell.length_a   1.000
_cell.length_b   1.000
_cell.length_c   1.000
_cell.angle_alpha   90.00
_cell.angle_beta   90.00
_cell.angle_gamma   90.00
#
_symmetry.space_group_name_H-M   'P 1'
#
loop_
_entity.id
_entity.type
_entity.pdbx_description
1 polymer ?
#
loop_
_entity_poly.entity_id
_entity_poly.type
_entity_poly.pdbx_seq_one_letter_code
_entity_poly.pdbx_strand_id
1 'polypeptide(L)'
;MYNSLVDALDLIALERLQRDIDSREPISKNGVFVDPFTSDRYRDEGEPQTGAVFGGLLRLAIDPTFHPINLPGVTMLNWTEEVAVEQALATRCTKINPYQNFTPLPASMTINPPVDYWTESATEWASDSAAALSSPVVITTSRSTTGRTTTTTTTTKKETIESSTREETLAYLRQISLQFTIHGFGAGENLTKLEFDGIDVNPGGLHGDGAGQIVGNFTIPANVPAGSKG
;
A
#
# COMPACT_ATOMS: atom_id res chain seq x y z
N MET A 1 4.56 21.39 -24.65
CA MET A 1 4.77 21.22 -26.11
C MET A 1 4.84 19.75 -26.53
N TYR A 2 5.15 18.81 -25.64
CA TYR A 2 5.15 17.37 -25.94
C TYR A 2 3.73 16.79 -26.05
N ASN A 3 2.81 17.23 -25.19
CA ASN A 3 1.43 16.70 -25.11
C ASN A 3 0.59 16.96 -26.37
N SER A 4 0.81 18.07 -27.09
CA SER A 4 0.04 18.38 -28.31
C SER A 4 0.38 17.48 -29.49
N LEU A 5 1.59 16.91 -29.52
CA LEU A 5 2.02 16.01 -30.58
C LEU A 5 1.46 14.60 -30.33
N VAL A 6 1.49 14.14 -29.07
CA VAL A 6 0.86 12.88 -28.66
C VAL A 6 -0.65 12.91 -28.93
N ASP A 7 -1.33 13.97 -28.52
CA ASP A 7 -2.77 14.16 -28.75
C ASP A 7 -3.11 14.21 -30.26
N ALA A 8 -2.27 14.84 -31.07
CA ALA A 8 -2.43 14.83 -32.52
C ALA A 8 -2.23 13.43 -33.14
N LEU A 9 -1.28 12.64 -32.62
CA LEU A 9 -1.06 11.27 -33.09
C LEU A 9 -2.23 10.35 -32.74
N ASP A 10 -2.81 10.49 -31.54
CA ASP A 10 -4.00 9.76 -31.12
C ASP A 10 -5.22 10.11 -31.97
N LEU A 11 -5.42 11.40 -32.26
CA LEU A 11 -6.50 11.86 -33.13
C LEU A 11 -6.35 11.30 -34.57
N ILE A 12 -5.12 11.25 -35.09
CA ILE A 12 -4.84 10.64 -36.40
C ILE A 12 -5.10 9.14 -36.38
N ALA A 13 -4.76 8.44 -35.29
CA ALA A 13 -5.04 7.02 -35.13
C ALA A 13 -6.55 6.73 -35.15
N LEU A 14 -7.33 7.52 -34.40
CA LEU A 14 -8.80 7.43 -34.35
C LEU A 14 -9.42 7.65 -35.74
N GLU A 15 -9.03 8.71 -36.43
CA GLU A 15 -9.51 9.02 -37.79
C GLU A 15 -9.25 7.86 -38.77
N ARG A 16 -8.10 7.19 -38.68
CA ARG A 16 -7.76 6.06 -39.54
C ARG A 16 -8.64 4.84 -39.25
N LEU A 17 -8.88 4.54 -37.98
CA LEU A 17 -9.76 3.46 -37.54
C LEU A 17 -11.20 3.70 -37.98
N GLN A 18 -11.68 4.93 -37.82
CA GLN A 18 -13.03 5.31 -38.24
C GLN A 18 -13.21 5.19 -39.75
N ARG A 19 -12.24 5.66 -40.55
CA ARG A 19 -12.28 5.51 -42.02
C ARG A 19 -12.23 4.06 -42.50
N ASP A 20 -11.47 3.18 -41.85
CA ASP A 20 -11.46 1.75 -42.20
C ASP A 20 -12.85 1.12 -41.96
N ILE A 21 -13.48 1.51 -40.86
CA ILE A 21 -14.80 1.03 -40.47
C ILE A 21 -15.92 1.59 -41.37
N ASP A 22 -15.88 2.88 -41.71
CA ASP A 22 -16.83 3.52 -42.63
C ASP A 22 -16.77 2.89 -44.03
N SER A 23 -15.57 2.49 -44.46
CA SER A 23 -15.34 1.78 -45.72
C SER A 23 -15.92 0.36 -45.70
N ARG A 24 -15.87 -0.33 -44.56
CA ARG A 24 -16.29 -1.74 -44.44
C ARG A 24 -17.80 -1.89 -44.19
N GLU A 25 -18.42 -0.99 -43.43
CA GLU A 25 -19.81 -1.16 -42.97
C GLU A 25 -20.56 0.18 -42.76
N PRO A 26 -21.02 0.86 -43.83
CA PRO A 26 -21.56 2.21 -43.74
C PRO A 26 -22.98 2.35 -43.16
N ILE A 27 -23.80 1.29 -43.11
CA ILE A 27 -25.24 1.39 -42.80
C ILE A 27 -25.57 1.14 -41.31
N SER A 28 -24.70 0.44 -40.57
CA SER A 28 -25.03 -0.10 -39.22
C SER A 28 -24.53 0.74 -38.03
N LYS A 29 -23.92 1.92 -38.25
CA LYS A 29 -23.04 2.57 -37.23
C LYS A 29 -23.50 3.92 -36.71
N ASN A 30 -24.76 4.30 -36.90
CA ASN A 30 -25.23 5.58 -36.38
C ASN A 30 -25.20 5.57 -34.84
N GLY A 31 -24.26 6.29 -34.24
CA GLY A 31 -24.04 6.33 -32.79
C GLY A 31 -23.01 5.34 -32.22
N VAL A 32 -22.24 4.64 -33.06
CA VAL A 32 -21.17 3.72 -32.61
C VAL A 32 -19.81 4.33 -32.94
N PHE A 33 -18.95 4.50 -31.93
CA PHE A 33 -17.57 4.95 -32.10
C PHE A 33 -16.60 3.76 -32.05
N VAL A 34 -15.36 4.01 -32.49
CA VAL A 34 -14.29 3.01 -32.47
C VAL A 34 -13.32 3.40 -31.36
N ASP A 35 -13.13 2.52 -30.38
CA ASP A 35 -12.18 2.73 -29.30
C ASP A 35 -10.84 2.05 -29.60
N PRO A 36 -9.72 2.80 -29.68
CA PRO A 36 -8.39 2.22 -29.81
C PRO A 36 -7.86 1.55 -28.53
N PHE A 37 -8.62 1.55 -27.41
CA PHE A 37 -8.24 0.96 -26.13
C PHE A 37 -6.91 1.49 -25.57
N THR A 38 -6.65 2.77 -25.80
CA THR A 38 -5.48 3.49 -25.29
C THR A 38 -5.77 4.22 -23.98
N SER A 39 -7.04 4.45 -23.65
CA SER A 39 -7.48 5.10 -22.40
C SER A 39 -8.94 4.74 -22.07
N ASP A 40 -9.38 4.99 -20.83
CA ASP A 40 -10.77 4.77 -20.40
C ASP A 40 -11.75 5.88 -20.86
N ARG A 41 -11.29 6.88 -21.62
CA ARG A 41 -12.06 8.09 -21.99
C ARG A 41 -13.39 7.81 -22.68
N TYR A 42 -13.48 6.73 -23.44
CA TYR A 42 -14.66 6.38 -24.22
C TYR A 42 -15.55 5.36 -23.52
N ARG A 43 -15.33 5.09 -22.24
CA ARG A 43 -16.15 4.15 -21.47
C ARG A 43 -17.33 4.87 -20.84
N ASP A 44 -18.44 4.15 -20.79
CA ASP A 44 -19.66 4.63 -20.15
C ASP A 44 -19.47 4.68 -18.63
N GLU A 45 -19.64 5.86 -18.07
CA GLU A 45 -19.71 6.08 -16.63
C GLU A 45 -21.09 5.63 -16.09
N GLY A 46 -21.12 5.04 -14.89
CA GLY A 46 -22.36 4.73 -14.17
C GLY A 46 -22.66 3.24 -13.93
N GLU A 47 -21.96 2.34 -14.62
CA GLU A 47 -22.04 0.88 -14.39
C GLU A 47 -20.66 0.32 -13.98
N PRO A 48 -20.61 -0.75 -13.16
CA PRO A 48 -19.36 -1.33 -12.71
C PRO A 48 -18.59 -1.96 -13.87
N GLN A 49 -17.46 -1.36 -14.19
CA GLN A 49 -16.56 -1.74 -15.27
C GLN A 49 -15.55 -2.80 -14.78
N THR A 50 -15.73 -4.07 -15.16
CA THR A 50 -14.88 -5.20 -14.71
C THR A 50 -13.68 -5.49 -15.63
N GLY A 51 -13.58 -4.78 -16.76
CA GLY A 51 -12.45 -4.84 -17.68
C GLY A 51 -11.44 -3.72 -17.47
N ALA A 52 -10.17 -4.01 -17.72
CA ALA A 52 -9.06 -3.08 -17.73
C ALA A 52 -8.60 -2.78 -19.17
N VAL A 53 -8.43 -1.51 -19.51
CA VAL A 53 -8.00 -1.06 -20.84
C VAL A 53 -6.57 -0.53 -20.76
N PHE A 54 -5.62 -1.20 -21.42
CA PHE A 54 -4.24 -0.71 -21.54
C PHE A 54 -3.51 -1.40 -22.69
N GLY A 55 -2.52 -0.72 -23.28
CA GLY A 55 -1.71 -1.27 -24.37
C GLY A 55 -2.50 -1.61 -25.64
N GLY A 56 -3.59 -0.87 -25.91
CA GLY A 56 -4.45 -1.07 -27.08
C GLY A 56 -5.36 -2.30 -27.00
N LEU A 57 -5.57 -2.84 -25.79
CA LEU A 57 -6.32 -4.07 -25.57
C LEU A 57 -7.24 -3.93 -24.34
N LEU A 58 -8.44 -4.49 -24.43
CA LEU A 58 -9.33 -4.74 -23.30
C LEU A 58 -9.01 -6.11 -22.69
N ARG A 59 -8.75 -6.15 -21.38
CA ARG A 59 -8.40 -7.36 -20.62
C ARG A 59 -9.24 -7.47 -19.36
N LEU A 60 -9.26 -8.65 -18.72
CA LEU A 60 -9.89 -8.81 -17.42
C LEU A 60 -9.12 -8.00 -16.38
N ALA A 61 -9.83 -7.24 -15.53
CA ALA A 61 -9.19 -6.52 -14.43
C ALA A 61 -8.52 -7.50 -13.46
N ILE A 62 -7.36 -7.10 -12.94
CA ILE A 62 -6.68 -7.81 -11.86
C ILE A 62 -7.03 -7.09 -10.57
N ASP A 63 -7.69 -7.79 -9.65
CA ASP A 63 -7.96 -7.29 -8.30
C ASP A 63 -6.89 -7.84 -7.34
N PRO A 64 -5.89 -7.05 -6.94
CA PRO A 64 -4.80 -7.53 -6.11
C PRO A 64 -5.23 -7.65 -4.64
N THR A 65 -5.18 -8.87 -4.10
CA THR A 65 -5.29 -9.09 -2.67
C THR A 65 -3.91 -9.02 -1.99
N PHE A 66 -3.66 -7.95 -1.25
CA PHE A 66 -2.45 -7.82 -0.45
C PHE A 66 -2.56 -8.63 0.83
N HIS A 67 -1.57 -9.46 1.10
CA HIS A 67 -1.49 -10.24 2.33
C HIS A 67 -0.41 -9.64 3.22
N PRO A 68 -0.78 -8.99 4.33
CA PRO A 68 0.20 -8.50 5.29
C PRO A 68 0.85 -9.69 6.00
N ILE A 69 2.18 -9.78 5.91
CA ILE A 69 2.95 -10.75 6.69
C ILE A 69 3.41 -10.03 7.95
N ASN A 70 2.77 -10.34 9.07
CA ASN A 70 3.17 -9.84 10.38
C ASN A 70 4.34 -10.67 10.88
N LEU A 71 5.56 -10.17 10.67
CA LEU A 71 6.76 -10.74 11.28
C LEU A 71 6.95 -10.06 12.66
N PRO A 72 7.12 -10.83 13.75
CA PRO A 72 7.34 -10.27 15.10
C PRO A 72 8.70 -9.55 15.26
N GLY A 73 9.51 -9.50 14.19
CA GLY A 73 10.83 -8.89 14.15
C GLY A 73 11.58 -9.34 12.89
N VAL A 74 12.88 -9.02 12.83
CA VAL A 74 13.75 -9.53 11.76
C VAL A 74 13.77 -11.05 11.82
N THR A 75 13.09 -11.69 10.88
CA THR A 75 13.07 -13.15 10.78
C THR A 75 14.30 -13.57 9.97
N MET A 76 15.20 -14.30 10.62
CA MET A 76 16.36 -14.91 9.96
C MET A 76 16.08 -16.38 9.66
N LEU A 77 16.84 -16.97 8.75
CA LEU A 77 16.86 -18.43 8.59
C LEU A 77 17.38 -19.09 9.87
N ASN A 78 17.06 -20.38 10.06
CA ASN A 78 17.60 -21.16 11.18
C ASN A 78 19.12 -21.04 11.21
N TRP A 79 19.67 -20.51 12.30
CA TRP A 79 21.09 -20.38 12.54
C TRP A 79 21.45 -20.99 13.89
N THR A 80 22.72 -21.36 14.07
CA THR A 80 23.28 -21.82 15.35
C THR A 80 24.46 -20.92 15.70
N GLU A 81 24.43 -20.27 16.85
CA GLU A 81 25.51 -19.39 17.30
C GLU A 81 26.74 -20.25 17.60
N GLU A 82 27.89 -19.83 17.08
CA GLU A 82 29.19 -20.37 17.45
C GLU A 82 29.99 -19.26 18.12
N VAL A 83 30.66 -19.60 19.22
CA VAL A 83 31.48 -18.66 19.97
C VAL A 83 32.73 -18.34 19.15
N ALA A 84 32.75 -17.16 18.53
CA ALA A 84 33.92 -16.69 17.78
C ALA A 84 35.08 -16.25 18.69
N VAL A 85 34.78 -15.72 19.88
CA VAL A 85 35.75 -15.25 20.88
C VAL A 85 35.13 -15.37 22.27
N GLU A 86 35.85 -15.95 23.24
CA GLU A 86 35.46 -15.99 24.66
C GLU A 86 36.52 -15.38 25.58
N GLN A 87 36.08 -14.76 26.68
CA GLN A 87 36.93 -14.35 27.81
C GLN A 87 36.37 -14.96 29.11
N ALA A 88 36.83 -16.16 29.46
CA ALA A 88 36.35 -16.91 30.61
C ALA A 88 36.78 -16.35 31.99
N LEU A 89 37.64 -15.31 32.02
CA LEU A 89 38.18 -14.74 33.24
C LEU A 89 37.56 -13.37 33.53
N ALA A 90 36.46 -13.38 34.28
CA ALA A 90 35.90 -12.18 34.89
C ALA A 90 36.46 -12.00 36.31
N THR A 91 37.19 -10.92 36.56
CA THR A 91 37.67 -10.55 37.90
C THR A 91 36.55 -9.92 38.72
N ARG A 92 36.12 -10.66 39.76
CA ARG A 92 35.35 -10.24 40.95
C ARG A 92 34.10 -9.36 40.70
N CYS A 93 32.93 -9.90 41.04
CA CYS A 93 31.72 -9.12 41.20
C CYS A 93 31.83 -8.21 42.43
N THR A 94 31.77 -6.90 42.25
CA THR A 94 31.50 -5.94 43.33
C THR A 94 30.03 -5.53 43.27
N LYS A 95 29.37 -5.39 44.43
CA LYS A 95 27.99 -4.87 44.46
C LYS A 95 28.02 -3.39 44.10
N ILE A 96 27.56 -3.06 42.90
CA ILE A 96 27.22 -1.68 42.55
C ILE A 96 25.84 -1.39 43.17
N ASN A 97 25.79 -0.43 44.09
CA ASN A 97 24.61 0.01 44.85
C ASN A 97 24.04 -1.00 45.90
N PRO A 98 24.70 -1.18 47.07
CA PRO A 98 24.26 -2.08 48.14
C PRO A 98 22.88 -1.78 48.75
N TYR A 99 22.40 -0.55 48.57
CA TYR A 99 21.18 -0.06 49.22
C TYR A 99 19.96 -0.03 48.32
N GLN A 100 20.05 -0.50 47.06
CA GLN A 100 18.95 -0.49 46.07
C GLN A 100 18.14 0.80 46.10
N ASN A 101 18.79 1.94 46.32
CA ASN A 101 18.13 3.24 46.23
C ASN A 101 18.03 3.60 44.75
N PHE A 102 17.14 2.91 44.05
CA PHE A 102 16.66 3.37 42.77
C PHE A 102 15.57 4.37 43.09
N THR A 103 15.72 5.62 42.62
CA THR A 103 14.53 6.35 42.21
C THR A 103 13.75 5.40 41.30
N PRO A 104 12.44 5.19 41.52
CA PRO A 104 11.65 4.34 40.65
C PRO A 104 11.91 4.79 39.22
N LEU A 105 12.29 3.83 38.36
CA LEU A 105 12.48 4.10 36.94
C LEU A 105 11.24 4.83 36.46
N PRO A 106 11.38 5.91 35.68
CA PRO A 106 10.23 6.63 35.16
C PRO A 106 9.32 5.62 34.45
N ALA A 107 8.01 5.79 34.62
CA ALA A 107 7.05 4.90 34.00
C ALA A 107 7.33 4.80 32.49
N SER A 108 7.47 3.59 31.98
CA SER A 108 7.68 3.36 30.55
C SER A 108 6.38 2.89 29.92
N MET A 109 6.09 3.38 28.72
CA MET A 109 4.90 3.02 27.97
C MET A 109 5.31 2.40 26.63
N THR A 110 4.64 1.33 26.26
CA THR A 110 4.77 0.69 24.96
C THR A 110 3.39 0.55 24.31
N ILE A 111 3.35 0.62 22.98
CA ILE A 111 2.13 0.45 22.19
C ILE A 111 2.35 -0.65 21.13
N ASN A 112 1.28 -1.33 20.77
CA ASN A 112 1.27 -2.37 19.76
C ASN A 112 0.13 -2.13 18.75
N PRO A 113 0.41 -2.01 17.44
CA PRO A 113 1.75 -1.98 16.82
C PRO A 113 2.55 -0.70 17.16
N PRO A 114 3.89 -0.77 17.25
CA PRO A 114 4.74 0.40 17.49
C PRO A 114 4.90 1.29 16.25
N VAL A 115 4.75 0.73 15.05
CA VAL A 115 4.82 1.43 13.77
C VAL A 115 3.70 0.90 12.89
N ASP A 116 2.96 1.81 12.25
CA ASP A 116 1.89 1.47 11.30
C ASP A 116 2.25 1.99 9.90
N TYR A 117 2.35 1.07 8.93
CA TYR A 117 2.56 1.40 7.52
C TYR A 117 1.25 1.17 6.77
N TRP A 118 0.65 2.24 6.25
CA TRP A 118 -0.60 2.18 5.52
C TRP A 118 -0.58 3.06 4.28
N THR A 119 -1.24 2.58 3.23
CA THR A 119 -1.48 3.32 2.00
C THR A 119 -2.95 3.17 1.64
N GLU A 120 -3.59 4.27 1.23
CA GLU A 120 -4.97 4.27 0.72
C GLU A 120 -4.94 4.61 -0.77
N SER A 121 -5.50 3.73 -1.60
CA SER A 121 -5.61 3.94 -3.04
C SER A 121 -7.06 4.25 -3.39
N ALA A 122 -7.32 5.46 -3.86
CA ALA A 122 -8.57 5.79 -4.52
C ALA A 122 -8.38 5.60 -6.03
N THR A 123 -8.76 4.43 -6.54
CA THR A 123 -8.67 4.12 -7.97
C THR A 123 -10.08 4.21 -8.56
N GLU A 124 -10.30 5.15 -9.47
CA GLU A 124 -11.59 5.29 -10.16
C GLU A 124 -11.78 4.22 -11.26
N TRP A 125 -10.68 3.71 -11.85
CA TRP A 125 -10.72 2.68 -12.90
C TRP A 125 -9.70 1.55 -12.71
N ALA A 126 -10.13 0.30 -12.84
CA ALA A 126 -9.31 -0.90 -12.64
C ALA A 126 -8.17 -1.10 -13.69
N SER A 127 -8.10 -0.21 -14.68
CA SER A 127 -7.08 -0.19 -15.74
C SER A 127 -5.68 0.05 -15.22
N ASP A 128 -5.53 0.98 -14.26
CA ASP A 128 -4.22 1.42 -13.74
C ASP A 128 -3.54 0.32 -12.92
N SER A 129 -4.29 -0.34 -12.03
CA SER A 129 -3.78 -1.45 -11.21
C SER A 129 -3.43 -2.67 -12.08
N ALA A 130 -4.27 -2.99 -13.08
CA ALA A 130 -4.01 -4.09 -14.00
C ALA A 130 -2.81 -3.83 -14.92
N ALA A 131 -2.63 -2.59 -15.40
CA ALA A 131 -1.48 -2.21 -16.21
C ALA A 131 -0.17 -2.36 -15.43
N ALA A 132 -0.12 -1.87 -14.19
CA ALA A 132 1.07 -1.93 -13.33
C ALA A 132 1.52 -3.36 -12.99
N LEU A 133 0.57 -4.28 -12.84
CA LEU A 133 0.82 -5.70 -12.55
C LEU A 133 1.06 -6.55 -13.81
N SER A 134 0.73 -6.02 -14.99
CA SER A 134 0.88 -6.75 -16.25
C SER A 134 2.31 -6.68 -16.79
N SER A 135 2.76 -7.78 -17.36
CA SER A 135 3.94 -7.76 -18.25
C SER A 135 3.48 -7.26 -19.64
N PRO A 136 4.23 -6.34 -20.30
CA PRO A 136 3.87 -5.88 -21.63
C PRO A 136 3.97 -7.04 -22.63
N VAL A 137 2.81 -7.57 -23.01
CA VAL A 137 2.67 -8.56 -24.08
C VAL A 137 2.17 -7.83 -25.32
N VAL A 138 3.04 -7.68 -26.32
CA VAL A 138 2.64 -7.26 -27.68
C VAL A 138 2.31 -8.52 -28.47
N ILE A 139 1.05 -8.65 -28.91
CA ILE A 139 0.60 -9.74 -29.77
C ILE A 139 0.60 -9.23 -31.21
N THR A 140 1.67 -9.52 -31.95
CA THR A 140 1.69 -9.23 -33.40
C THR A 140 1.10 -10.42 -34.15
N THR A 141 -0.10 -10.23 -34.71
CA THR A 141 -0.71 -11.22 -35.60
C THR A 141 -0.31 -10.88 -37.03
N SER A 142 0.56 -11.68 -37.65
CA SER A 142 0.89 -11.55 -39.07
C SER A 142 0.19 -12.64 -39.88
N ARG A 143 -0.46 -12.24 -40.99
CA ARG A 143 -1.07 -13.15 -41.95
C ARG A 143 -0.02 -13.49 -43.01
N SER A 144 0.50 -14.71 -43.00
CA SER A 144 1.33 -15.20 -44.10
C SER A 144 0.46 -15.35 -45.37
N THR A 145 1.06 -15.07 -46.53
CA THR A 145 0.47 -15.24 -47.87
C THR A 145 0.00 -16.69 -48.15
N THR A 146 0.38 -17.64 -47.30
CA THR A 146 -0.01 -19.07 -47.36
C THR A 146 -1.12 -19.44 -46.37
N GLY A 147 -1.78 -18.46 -45.74
CA GLY A 147 -2.93 -18.71 -44.85
C GLY A 147 -2.56 -19.21 -43.44
N ARG A 148 -1.28 -19.16 -43.06
CA ARG A 148 -0.82 -19.54 -41.72
C ARG A 148 -0.71 -18.30 -40.83
N THR A 149 -1.49 -18.26 -39.75
CA THR A 149 -1.36 -17.23 -38.71
C THR A 149 -0.14 -17.55 -37.87
N THR A 150 0.80 -16.60 -37.76
CA THR A 150 1.99 -16.77 -36.91
C THR A 150 1.87 -15.75 -35.77
N THR A 151 1.69 -16.25 -34.55
CA THR A 151 1.68 -15.43 -33.33
C THR A 151 3.11 -15.32 -32.82
N THR A 152 3.72 -14.16 -32.96
CA THR A 152 5.04 -13.89 -32.39
C THR A 152 4.87 -13.08 -31.12
N THR A 153 5.20 -13.66 -29.98
CA THR A 153 5.28 -12.95 -28.70
C THR A 153 6.60 -12.21 -28.65
N THR A 154 6.57 -10.87 -28.74
CA THR A 154 7.77 -10.04 -28.56
C THR A 154 7.57 -9.15 -27.34
N THR A 155 8.40 -9.36 -26.32
CA THR A 155 8.45 -8.51 -25.13
C THR A 155 9.23 -7.24 -25.49
N THR A 156 8.54 -6.17 -25.86
CA THR A 156 9.18 -4.87 -26.07
C THR A 156 8.50 -3.79 -25.25
N LYS A 157 9.33 -3.22 -24.35
CA LYS A 157 9.21 -1.96 -23.60
C LYS A 157 7.95 -1.77 -22.74
N LYS A 158 8.20 -1.55 -21.44
CA LYS A 158 7.33 -0.78 -20.55
C LYS A 158 7.06 0.56 -21.24
N GLU A 159 5.88 0.72 -21.81
CA GLU A 159 5.33 2.04 -22.03
C GLU A 159 4.92 2.51 -20.63
N THR A 160 5.69 3.45 -20.09
CA THR A 160 5.27 4.17 -18.89
C THR A 160 4.05 4.96 -19.32
N ILE A 161 2.86 4.38 -19.12
CA ILE A 161 1.64 5.16 -19.09
C ILE A 161 1.90 6.17 -17.99
N GLU A 162 2.00 7.46 -18.36
CA GLU A 162 1.98 8.56 -17.40
C GLU A 162 0.56 8.61 -16.81
N SER A 163 0.21 7.60 -16.01
CA SER A 163 -0.85 7.75 -15.03
C SER A 163 -0.34 8.84 -14.10
N SER A 164 -1.10 9.93 -13.97
CA SER A 164 -0.76 10.99 -13.03
C SER A 164 -1.02 10.43 -11.62
N THR A 165 -0.14 9.56 -11.15
CA THR A 165 -0.17 9.06 -9.78
C THR A 165 0.24 10.22 -8.89
N ARG A 166 -0.75 10.83 -8.23
CA ARG A 166 -0.51 11.83 -7.20
C ARG A 166 -0.40 11.10 -5.88
N GLU A 167 0.83 10.83 -5.46
CA GLU A 167 1.09 10.34 -4.11
C GLU A 167 1.00 11.53 -3.15
N GLU A 168 0.08 11.44 -2.20
CA GLU A 168 -0.03 12.41 -1.12
C GLU A 168 0.09 11.70 0.22
N THR A 169 0.77 12.34 1.17
CA THR A 169 0.68 11.90 2.56
C THR A 169 -0.74 12.08 3.03
N LEU A 170 -1.33 11.03 3.61
CA LEU A 170 -2.63 11.11 4.26
C LEU A 170 -2.62 12.27 5.27
N ALA A 171 -3.70 13.05 5.28
CA ALA A 171 -3.82 14.14 6.25
C ALA A 171 -3.99 13.60 7.67
N TYR A 172 -4.65 12.44 7.83
CA TYR A 172 -5.02 11.86 9.12
C TYR A 172 -4.65 10.38 9.21
N LEU A 173 -4.36 9.92 10.43
CA LEU A 173 -4.18 8.52 10.75
C LEU A 173 -5.51 7.76 10.61
N ARG A 174 -5.44 6.50 10.19
CA ARG A 174 -6.59 5.59 10.22
C ARG A 174 -6.97 5.25 11.66
N GLN A 175 -8.25 5.02 11.91
CA GLN A 175 -8.74 4.64 13.23
C GLN A 175 -8.55 3.13 13.45
N ILE A 176 -7.51 2.77 14.20
CA ILE A 176 -7.24 1.39 14.61
C ILE A 176 -7.20 1.26 16.12
N SER A 177 -7.45 0.05 16.62
CA SER A 177 -7.29 -0.28 18.04
C SER A 177 -5.82 -0.54 18.34
N LEU A 178 -5.25 0.23 19.25
CA LEU A 178 -3.89 0.08 19.76
C LEU A 178 -3.95 -0.53 21.16
N GLN A 179 -3.13 -1.54 21.39
CA GLN A 179 -2.90 -2.05 22.74
C GLN A 179 -1.74 -1.28 23.37
N PHE A 180 -1.87 -0.92 24.64
CA PHE A 180 -0.80 -0.27 25.38
C PHE A 180 -0.47 -1.04 26.67
N THR A 181 0.80 -0.95 27.04
CA THR A 181 1.32 -1.47 28.31
C THR A 181 2.16 -0.39 28.96
N ILE A 182 1.79 -0.01 30.19
CA ILE A 182 2.53 0.95 31.01
C ILE A 182 3.16 0.18 32.17
N HIS A 183 4.44 0.42 32.42
CA HIS A 183 5.19 -0.11 33.55
C HIS A 183 5.51 0.99 34.55
N GLY A 184 5.72 0.63 35.82
CA GLY A 184 6.22 1.54 36.85
C GLY A 184 5.13 2.15 37.74
N PHE A 185 3.90 1.66 37.67
CA PHE A 185 2.83 2.02 38.59
C PHE A 185 2.98 1.25 39.91
N GLY A 186 2.51 1.82 41.01
CA GLY A 186 2.25 1.10 42.25
C GLY A 186 1.03 0.18 42.10
N ALA A 187 1.01 -0.93 42.86
CA ALA A 187 -0.17 -1.78 42.93
C ALA A 187 -1.38 -0.97 43.45
N GLY A 188 -2.45 -0.90 42.66
CA GLY A 188 -3.65 -0.11 42.94
C GLY A 188 -3.52 1.40 42.66
N GLU A 189 -2.42 1.84 42.05
CA GLU A 189 -2.27 3.24 41.62
C GLU A 189 -3.14 3.51 40.38
N ASN A 190 -3.98 4.54 40.44
CA ASN A 190 -4.93 4.86 39.38
C ASN A 190 -4.29 5.67 38.24
N LEU A 191 -4.60 5.30 37.00
CA LEU A 191 -4.26 6.09 35.82
C LEU A 191 -5.22 7.27 35.69
N THR A 192 -4.73 8.48 35.97
CA THR A 192 -5.53 9.71 35.91
C THR A 192 -5.71 10.23 34.50
N LYS A 193 -4.70 10.11 33.64
CA LYS A 193 -4.69 10.69 32.30
C LYS A 193 -3.90 9.82 31.34
N LEU A 194 -4.43 9.61 30.14
CA LEU A 194 -3.76 8.91 29.05
C LEU A 194 -4.05 9.68 27.76
N GLU A 195 -3.03 10.27 27.15
CA GLU A 195 -3.21 11.07 25.94
C GLU A 195 -2.52 10.45 24.74
N PHE A 196 -3.18 10.57 23.59
CA PHE A 196 -2.61 10.28 22.29
C PHE A 196 -2.72 11.54 21.42
N ASP A 197 -1.58 12.09 21.01
CA ASP A 197 -1.50 13.36 20.28
C ASP A 197 -2.26 14.52 20.95
N GLY A 198 -2.23 14.57 22.30
CA GLY A 198 -2.93 15.58 23.10
C GLY A 198 -4.44 15.35 23.27
N ILE A 199 -4.98 14.25 22.75
CA ILE A 199 -6.37 13.84 22.94
C ILE A 199 -6.43 12.81 24.06
N ASP A 200 -7.33 13.00 25.03
CA ASP A 200 -7.56 12.02 26.09
C ASP A 200 -8.18 10.74 25.52
N VAL A 201 -7.46 9.63 25.70
CA VAL A 201 -7.84 8.27 25.30
C VAL A 201 -7.96 7.34 26.51
N ASN A 202 -8.00 7.88 27.73
CA ASN A 202 -8.18 7.09 28.94
C ASN A 202 -9.61 6.51 28.98
N PRO A 203 -9.80 5.17 28.95
CA PRO A 203 -11.11 4.57 29.13
C PRO A 203 -11.63 4.69 30.57
N GLY A 204 -10.79 5.11 31.52
CA GLY A 204 -11.11 5.24 32.94
C GLY A 204 -11.06 3.90 33.70
N GLY A 205 -10.90 3.97 35.02
CA GLY A 205 -10.90 2.79 35.91
C GLY A 205 -9.66 1.90 35.83
N LEU A 206 -8.64 2.29 35.07
CA LEU A 206 -7.38 1.56 34.97
C LEU A 206 -6.48 1.86 36.18
N HIS A 207 -5.90 0.81 36.74
CA HIS A 207 -5.01 0.88 37.88
C HIS A 207 -3.88 -0.15 37.74
N GLY A 208 -2.74 0.13 38.37
CA GLY A 208 -1.59 -0.76 38.39
C GLY A 208 -1.92 -2.10 39.03
N ASP A 209 -1.55 -3.19 38.36
CA ASP A 209 -1.67 -4.54 38.92
C ASP A 209 -0.61 -4.84 40.00
N GLY A 210 -0.58 -6.07 40.50
CA GLY A 210 0.40 -6.50 41.51
C GLY A 210 1.86 -6.46 41.05
N ALA A 211 2.12 -6.33 39.74
CA ALA A 211 3.44 -6.16 39.13
C ALA A 211 3.72 -4.71 38.72
N GLY A 212 2.81 -3.77 39.02
CA GLY A 212 2.94 -2.37 38.67
C GLY A 212 2.74 -2.08 37.18
N GLN A 213 1.92 -2.90 36.51
CA GLN A 213 1.61 -2.78 35.09
C GLN A 213 0.16 -2.37 34.86
N ILE A 214 -0.07 -1.58 33.81
CA ILE A 214 -1.40 -1.28 33.27
C ILE A 214 -1.43 -1.73 31.83
N VAL A 215 -2.35 -2.63 31.50
CA VAL A 215 -2.59 -3.09 30.13
C VAL A 215 -3.99 -2.66 29.72
N GLY A 216 -4.12 -2.09 28.53
CA GLY A 216 -5.39 -1.66 27.99
C GLY A 216 -5.37 -1.56 26.47
N ASN A 217 -6.49 -1.13 25.92
CA ASN A 217 -6.60 -0.76 24.52
C ASN A 217 -7.34 0.57 24.38
N PHE A 218 -7.01 1.32 23.34
CA PHE A 218 -7.78 2.48 22.90
C PHE A 218 -7.83 2.49 21.38
N THR A 219 -8.84 3.15 20.81
CA THR A 219 -8.92 3.37 19.36
C THR A 219 -8.39 4.77 19.05
N ILE A 220 -7.59 4.89 17.99
CA ILE A 220 -7.09 6.20 17.54
C ILE A 220 -8.29 7.13 17.28
N PRO A 221 -8.35 8.32 17.92
CA PRO A 221 -9.41 9.29 17.70
C PRO A 221 -9.49 9.76 16.25
N ALA A 222 -10.65 10.28 15.85
CA ALA A 222 -10.80 10.87 14.53
C ALA A 222 -9.92 12.13 14.40
N ASN A 223 -9.45 12.41 13.18
CA ASN A 223 -8.70 13.63 12.83
C ASN A 223 -7.33 13.79 13.49
N VAL A 224 -6.68 12.70 13.90
CA VAL A 224 -5.28 12.76 14.34
C VAL A 224 -4.36 12.92 13.12
N PRO A 225 -3.54 13.97 13.01
CA PRO A 225 -2.70 14.19 11.83
C PRO A 225 -1.64 13.09 11.63
N ALA A 226 -1.49 12.60 10.41
CA ALA A 226 -0.44 11.62 10.09
C ALA A 226 0.95 12.28 9.98
N GLY A 227 2.01 11.50 10.25
CA GLY A 227 3.41 11.91 10.13
C GLY A 227 4.28 11.46 11.30
N SER A 228 5.61 11.57 11.16
CA SER A 228 6.55 11.30 12.26
C SER A 228 6.47 12.44 13.28
N LYS A 229 6.07 12.11 14.51
CA LYS A 229 6.05 13.03 15.65
C LYS A 229 7.31 12.74 16.47
N GLY A 230 8.25 13.69 16.46
CA GLY A 230 9.51 13.62 17.21
C GLY A 230 9.35 14.01 18.67
#